data_AF-A0AAD4NW62-F1
#
_entry.id   AF-A0AAD4NW62-F1
#
_cell.length_a   1.000
_cell.length_b   1.000
_cell.length_c   1.000
_cell.angle_alpha   90.00
_cell.angle_beta   90.00
_cell.angle_gamma   90.00
#
_symmetry.space_group_name_H-M   'P 1'
#
loop_
_entity.id
_entity.type
_entity.pdbx_description
1 polymer ?
#
loop_
_entity_poly.entity_id
_entity_poly.type
_entity_poly.pdbx_seq_one_letter_code
_entity_poly.pdbx_strand_id
1 'polypeptide(L)'
;MSQPKITLYVDVVSPFAYIAFYILQNAKVFKQVEVTYVPILLGGLMKLCENTPPLRIKNKDKWINTERQRLSAHFNVPISQDTPPGFPINTLPIQRALASLSLSHPQNLEQAIALFYENFWAK
;
A
#
# COMPACT_ATOMS: atom_id res chain seq x y z
N MET A 1 1.71 7.23 29.98
CA MET A 1 2.36 6.29 29.04
C MET A 1 2.42 6.94 27.68
N SER A 2 3.55 6.87 26.97
CA SER A 2 3.65 7.43 25.61
C SER A 2 2.74 6.68 24.65
N GLN A 3 2.13 7.39 23.70
CA GLN A 3 1.31 6.77 22.67
C GLN A 3 2.20 5.88 21.76
N PRO A 4 1.77 4.64 21.44
CA PRO A 4 2.47 3.79 20.49
C PRO A 4 2.50 4.44 19.11
N LYS A 5 3.58 4.18 18.35
CA LYS A 5 3.82 4.79 17.03
C LYS A 5 4.09 3.73 15.97
N ILE A 6 3.54 3.92 14.78
CA ILE A 6 3.78 3.08 13.59
C ILE A 6 4.12 3.98 12.41
N THR A 7 5.19 3.64 11.67
CA THR A 7 5.46 4.24 10.37
C THR A 7 5.13 3.22 9.29
N LEU A 8 4.16 3.55 8.42
CA LEU A 8 3.81 2.73 7.27
C LEU A 8 4.38 3.36 5.99
N TYR A 9 5.33 2.65 5.37
CA TYR A 9 5.82 2.99 4.03
C TYR A 9 4.86 2.43 2.99
N VAL A 10 4.41 3.27 2.06
CA VAL A 10 3.36 2.92 1.09
C VAL A 10 3.82 3.13 -0.34
N ASP A 11 3.48 2.16 -1.20
CA ASP A 11 3.43 2.36 -2.64
C ASP A 11 2.09 1.83 -3.15
N VAL A 12 1.36 2.60 -3.97
CA VAL A 12 0.02 2.26 -4.46
C VAL A 12 0.01 0.96 -5.27
N VAL A 13 1.15 0.57 -5.87
CA VAL A 13 1.30 -0.72 -6.58
C VAL A 13 1.33 -1.94 -5.65
N SER A 14 1.44 -1.75 -4.34
CA SER A 14 1.54 -2.87 -3.40
C SER A 14 0.17 -3.21 -2.81
N PRO A 15 -0.43 -4.37 -3.15
CA PRO A 15 -1.70 -4.78 -2.54
C PRO A 15 -1.54 -5.05 -1.04
N PHE A 16 -0.36 -5.50 -0.59
CA PHE A 16 -0.10 -5.76 0.83
C PHE A 16 0.07 -4.46 1.63
N ALA A 17 0.63 -3.41 1.02
CA ALA A 17 0.66 -2.09 1.65
C ALA A 17 -0.76 -1.51 1.77
N TYR A 18 -1.64 -1.76 0.79
CA TYR A 18 -3.05 -1.39 0.90
C TYR A 18 -3.76 -2.13 2.03
N ILE A 19 -3.57 -3.45 2.15
CA ILE A 19 -4.14 -4.25 3.25
C ILE A 19 -3.69 -3.69 4.61
N ALA A 20 -2.39 -3.43 4.78
CA ALA A 20 -1.86 -2.84 6.00
C ALA A 20 -2.46 -1.46 6.29
N PHE A 21 -2.52 -0.59 5.26
CA PHE A 21 -3.13 0.74 5.36
C PHE A 21 -4.59 0.64 5.82
N TYR A 22 -5.39 -0.20 5.18
CA TYR A 22 -6.80 -0.38 5.52
C TYR A 22 -7.01 -0.91 6.94
N ILE A 23 -6.18 -1.86 7.38
CA ILE A 23 -6.25 -2.39 8.75
C ILE A 23 -5.92 -1.31 9.78
N LEU A 24 -4.86 -0.52 9.56
CA LEU A 24 -4.49 0.58 10.46
C LEU A 24 -5.61 1.63 10.56
N GLN A 25 -6.31 1.89 9.46
CA GLN A 25 -7.45 2.81 9.42
C GLN A 25 -8.68 2.31 10.17
N ASN A 26 -9.01 1.01 10.04
CA ASN A 26 -10.33 0.51 10.41
C ASN A 26 -10.35 -0.35 11.68
N ALA A 27 -9.23 -0.98 12.06
CA ALA A 27 -9.23 -1.89 13.19
C ALA A 27 -9.13 -1.14 14.53
N LYS A 28 -10.05 -1.45 15.45
CA LYS A 28 -10.18 -0.78 16.76
C LYS A 28 -8.89 -0.81 17.60
N VAL A 29 -8.06 -1.84 17.42
CA VAL A 29 -6.79 -2.01 18.15
C VAL A 29 -5.78 -0.90 17.85
N PHE A 30 -5.86 -0.26 16.67
CA PHE A 30 -4.94 0.80 16.26
C PHE A 30 -5.45 2.21 16.56
N LYS A 31 -6.65 2.37 17.17
CA LYS A 31 -7.25 3.69 17.44
C LYS A 31 -6.40 4.64 18.29
N GLN A 32 -5.53 4.09 19.15
CA GLN A 32 -4.66 4.87 20.04
C GLN A 32 -3.20 4.93 19.54
N VAL A 33 -2.95 4.46 18.32
CA VAL A 33 -1.63 4.45 17.69
C VAL A 33 -1.47 5.68 16.82
N GLU A 34 -0.37 6.40 17.00
CA GLU A 34 0.05 7.46 16.09
C GLU A 34 0.64 6.82 14.83
N VAL A 35 0.00 7.01 13.68
CA VAL A 35 0.43 6.42 12.41
C VAL A 35 1.00 7.50 11.49
N THR A 36 2.22 7.28 11.01
CA THR A 36 2.88 8.11 10.01
C THR A 36 2.93 7.37 8.68
N TYR A 37 2.36 7.96 7.64
CA TYR A 37 2.42 7.42 6.27
C TYR A 37 3.58 8.04 5.50
N VAL A 38 4.39 7.20 4.86
CA VAL A 38 5.54 7.64 4.06
C VAL A 38 5.43 7.07 2.65
N PRO A 39 5.08 7.90 1.65
CA PRO A 39 5.10 7.47 0.24
C PRO A 39 6.52 7.10 -0.19
N ILE A 40 6.67 5.93 -0.80
CA ILE A 40 7.94 5.45 -1.35
C ILE A 40 7.74 4.90 -2.76
N LEU A 41 8.83 4.79 -3.51
CA LEU A 41 8.86 4.05 -4.77
C LEU A 41 9.36 2.63 -4.50
N LEU A 42 8.46 1.65 -4.47
CA LEU A 42 8.78 0.25 -4.18
C LEU A 42 9.78 -0.33 -5.18
N GLY A 43 9.61 -0.03 -6.48
CA GLY A 43 10.56 -0.46 -7.51
C GLY A 43 11.96 0.13 -7.32
N GLY A 44 12.06 1.36 -6.81
CA GLY A 44 13.31 2.00 -6.44
C GLY A 44 13.96 1.33 -5.23
N LEU A 45 13.17 1.03 -4.20
CA LEU A 45 13.62 0.29 -3.02
C LEU A 45 14.15 -1.11 -3.38
N MET A 46 13.40 -1.86 -4.20
CA MET A 46 13.84 -3.18 -4.67
C MET A 46 15.17 -3.12 -5.42
N LYS A 47 15.34 -2.13 -6.31
CA LYS A 47 16.61 -1.92 -7.01
C LYS A 47 17.76 -1.61 -6.06
N LEU A 48 17.53 -0.71 -5.09
CA LEU A 48 18.53 -0.32 -4.10
C LEU A 48 18.99 -1.50 -3.24
N CYS A 49 18.07 -2.40 -2.89
CA CYS A 49 18.36 -3.59 -2.08
C CYS A 49 18.78 -4.81 -2.91
N GLU A 50 19.00 -4.66 -4.22
CA GLU A 50 19.27 -5.78 -5.16
C GLU A 50 18.23 -6.92 -5.06
N ASN A 51 17.00 -6.56 -4.71
CA ASN A 51 15.92 -7.51 -4.49
C ASN A 51 15.14 -7.77 -5.77
N THR A 52 14.88 -9.04 -6.08
CA THR A 52 14.11 -9.42 -7.26
C THR A 52 12.61 -9.30 -6.97
N PRO A 53 11.85 -8.55 -7.77
CA PRO A 53 10.40 -8.47 -7.61
C PRO A 53 9.77 -9.86 -7.64
N PRO A 54 8.85 -10.19 -6.71
CA PRO A 54 8.25 -11.52 -6.65
C PRO A 54 7.57 -11.98 -7.94
N LEU A 55 7.02 -11.04 -8.72
CA LEU A 55 6.41 -11.32 -10.03
C LEU A 55 7.39 -11.89 -11.06
N ARG A 56 8.70 -11.72 -10.85
CA ARG A 56 9.75 -12.28 -11.72
C ARG A 56 10.24 -13.64 -11.23
N ILE A 57 9.70 -14.16 -10.12
CA ILE A 57 10.08 -15.45 -9.55
C ILE A 57 8.99 -16.46 -9.90
N LYS A 58 9.41 -17.58 -10.51
CA LYS A 58 8.51 -18.67 -10.92
C LYS A 58 7.54 -19.06 -9.80
N ASN A 59 6.24 -19.11 -10.12
CA ASN A 59 5.12 -19.45 -9.24
C ASN A 59 4.78 -18.42 -8.14
N LYS A 60 5.64 -17.45 -7.83
CA LYS A 60 5.34 -16.43 -6.80
C LYS A 60 4.28 -15.43 -7.27
N ASP A 61 4.17 -15.21 -8.57
CA ASP A 61 3.09 -14.43 -9.19
C ASP A 61 1.70 -15.00 -8.84
N LYS A 62 1.50 -16.31 -9.07
CA LYS A 62 0.25 -17.01 -8.77
C LYS A 62 -0.02 -17.07 -7.26
N TRP A 63 1.03 -17.35 -6.49
CA TRP A 63 0.94 -17.42 -5.03
C TRP A 63 0.56 -16.07 -4.42
N ILE A 64 1.19 -14.96 -4.84
CA ILE A 64 0.85 -13.62 -4.35
C ILE A 64 -0.58 -13.23 -4.71
N ASN A 65 -1.05 -13.56 -5.92
CA ASN A 65 -2.43 -13.28 -6.28
C ASN A 65 -3.41 -14.08 -5.40
N THR A 66 -3.10 -15.33 -5.08
CA THR A 66 -3.90 -16.12 -4.13
C THR A 66 -3.87 -15.50 -2.74
N GLU A 67 -2.70 -15.08 -2.28
CA GLU A 67 -2.50 -14.57 -0.93
C GLU A 67 -3.15 -13.20 -0.72
N ARG A 68 -3.07 -12.29 -1.70
CA ARG A 68 -3.77 -11.00 -1.59
C ARG A 68 -5.27 -11.21 -1.44
N GLN A 69 -5.86 -12.19 -2.15
CA GLN A 69 -7.28 -12.50 -2.04
C GLN A 69 -7.62 -13.08 -0.67
N ARG A 70 -6.84 -14.05 -0.19
CA ARG A 70 -7.04 -14.65 1.14
C ARG A 70 -6.98 -13.62 2.26
N LEU A 71 -5.97 -12.76 2.26
CA LEU A 71 -5.81 -11.71 3.27
C LEU A 71 -6.92 -10.66 3.16
N SER A 72 -7.30 -10.27 1.94
CA SER A 72 -8.40 -9.33 1.74
C SER A 72 -9.72 -9.86 2.31
N ALA A 73 -10.03 -11.14 2.07
CA ALA A 73 -11.22 -11.79 2.62
C ALA A 73 -11.13 -11.94 4.14
N HIS A 74 -9.96 -12.32 4.67
CA HIS A 74 -9.77 -12.51 6.12
C HIS A 74 -9.95 -11.20 6.91
N PHE A 75 -9.44 -10.09 6.38
CA PHE A 75 -9.48 -8.78 7.04
C PHE A 75 -10.60 -7.86 6.53
N ASN A 76 -11.47 -8.34 5.64
CA ASN A 76 -12.53 -7.55 4.98
C ASN A 76 -12.00 -6.26 4.32
N VAL A 77 -10.85 -6.36 3.65
CA VAL A 77 -10.27 -5.27 2.88
C VAL A 77 -10.89 -5.29 1.48
N PRO A 78 -11.44 -4.17 0.97
CA PRO A 78 -12.01 -4.12 -0.37
C PRO A 78 -10.89 -4.19 -1.41
N ILE A 79 -10.70 -5.37 -2.00
CA ILE A 79 -9.75 -5.61 -3.10
C ILE A 79 -10.49 -6.38 -4.20
N SER A 80 -10.35 -5.93 -5.44
CA SER A 80 -10.91 -6.57 -6.63
C SER A 80 -10.35 -7.97 -6.83
N GLN A 81 -11.17 -8.89 -7.34
CA GLN A 81 -10.75 -10.27 -7.60
C GLN A 81 -9.65 -10.33 -8.67
N ASP A 82 -9.76 -9.45 -9.67
CA ASP A 82 -8.77 -9.32 -10.73
C ASP A 82 -7.64 -8.35 -10.34
N THR A 83 -6.51 -8.48 -11.02
CA THR A 83 -5.42 -7.50 -10.87
C THR A 83 -5.72 -6.26 -11.72
N PRO A 84 -5.27 -5.06 -11.32
CA PRO A 84 -5.47 -3.84 -12.11
C PRO A 84 -4.94 -3.99 -13.54
N PRO A 85 -5.60 -3.40 -14.55
CA PRO A 85 -5.12 -3.45 -15.92
C PRO A 85 -3.69 -2.90 -16.05
N GLY A 86 -2.81 -3.64 -16.74
CA GLY A 86 -1.41 -3.24 -16.91
C GLY A 86 -0.56 -3.38 -15.65
N PHE A 87 -1.01 -4.13 -14.64
CA PHE A 87 -0.24 -4.37 -13.42
C PHE A 87 1.06 -5.16 -13.72
N PRO A 88 2.22 -4.75 -13.15
CA PRO A 88 2.44 -3.57 -12.33
C PRO A 88 2.57 -2.28 -13.16
N ILE A 89 1.91 -1.20 -12.73
CA ILE A 89 2.01 0.12 -13.38
C ILE A 89 3.22 0.92 -12.88
N ASN A 90 3.63 1.95 -13.63
CA ASN A 90 4.60 2.93 -13.16
C ASN A 90 3.96 3.91 -12.16
N THR A 91 4.24 3.74 -10.87
CA THR A 91 3.69 4.59 -9.80
C THR A 91 4.49 5.86 -9.53
N LEU A 92 5.61 6.09 -10.23
CA LEU A 92 6.48 7.25 -9.97
C LEU A 92 5.73 8.61 -9.95
N PRO A 93 4.81 8.92 -10.90
CA PRO A 93 4.06 10.17 -10.86
C PRO A 93 3.16 10.27 -9.61
N ILE A 94 2.49 9.18 -9.24
CA ILE A 94 1.61 9.12 -8.07
C ILE A 94 2.43 9.28 -6.79
N GLN A 95 3.55 8.56 -6.66
CA GLN A 95 4.41 8.65 -5.47
C GLN A 95 5.03 10.02 -5.31
N ARG A 96 5.41 10.69 -6.41
CA ARG A 96 5.89 12.08 -6.35
C ARG A 96 4.80 13.06 -5.92
N ALA A 97 3.57 12.89 -6.41
CA ALA A 97 2.45 13.70 -5.98
C ALA A 97 2.16 13.52 -4.48
N LEU A 98 2.14 12.28 -3.99
CA LEU A 98 1.96 11.96 -2.57
C LEU A 98 3.11 12.50 -1.71
N ALA A 99 4.37 12.40 -2.16
CA ALA A 99 5.52 12.97 -1.45
C ALA A 99 5.48 14.51 -1.43
N SER A 100 5.00 15.16 -2.50
CA SER A 100 4.79 16.61 -2.50
C SER A 100 3.66 17.02 -1.54
N LEU A 101 2.59 16.21 -1.49
CA LEU A 101 1.47 16.43 -0.58
C LEU A 101 1.89 16.24 0.89
N SER A 102 2.75 15.26 1.18
CA SER A 102 3.25 15.05 2.56
C SER A 102 4.07 16.22 3.08
N LEU A 103 4.71 17.00 2.19
CA LEU A 103 5.48 18.18 2.56
C LEU A 103 4.62 19.44 2.65
N SER A 104 3.68 19.62 1.73
CA SER A 104 2.91 20.86 1.59
C SER A 104 1.57 20.86 2.34
N HIS A 105 0.89 19.72 2.38
CA HIS A 105 -0.45 19.55 2.96
C HIS A 105 -0.56 18.17 3.66
N PRO A 106 0.25 17.92 4.71
CA PRO A 106 0.31 16.59 5.36
C PRO A 106 -1.06 16.10 5.86
N GLN A 107 -1.98 16.99 6.23
CA GLN A 107 -3.34 16.66 6.65
C GLN A 107 -4.19 16.00 5.55
N ASN A 108 -3.84 16.19 4.27
CA ASN A 108 -4.55 15.61 3.13
C ASN A 108 -3.92 14.29 2.66
N LEU A 109 -2.73 13.93 3.15
CA LEU A 109 -1.95 12.81 2.65
C LEU A 109 -2.69 11.48 2.80
N GLU A 110 -3.23 11.23 3.97
CA GLU A 110 -3.93 9.99 4.30
C GLU A 110 -5.15 9.76 3.41
N GLN A 111 -5.98 10.80 3.24
CA GLN A 111 -7.14 10.75 2.36
C GLN A 111 -6.73 10.55 0.88
N ALA A 112 -5.64 11.19 0.44
CA ALA A 112 -5.13 11.00 -0.91
C ALA A 112 -4.62 9.56 -1.14
N ILE A 113 -3.89 8.98 -0.18
CA ILE A 113 -3.44 7.58 -0.22
C ILE A 113 -4.66 6.64 -0.30
N ALA A 114 -5.67 6.87 0.54
CA ALA A 114 -6.91 6.08 0.54
C ALA A 114 -7.59 6.13 -0.84
N LEU A 115 -7.71 7.32 -1.43
CA LEU A 115 -8.33 7.50 -2.75
C LEU A 115 -7.55 6.76 -3.86
N PHE A 116 -6.22 6.85 -3.88
CA PHE A 116 -5.44 6.12 -4.87
C PHE A 116 -5.57 4.61 -4.70
N TYR A 117 -5.55 4.09 -3.47
CA TYR A 117 -5.75 2.66 -3.25
C TYR A 117 -7.15 2.19 -3.62
N GLU A 118 -8.20 2.94 -3.25
CA GLU A 118 -9.59 2.59 -3.60
C GLU A 118 -9.76 2.54 -5.12
N ASN A 119 -9.27 3.55 -5.85
CA ASN A 119 -9.39 3.58 -7.31
C ASN A 119 -8.49 2.55 -8.02
N PHE A 120 -7.39 2.14 -7.40
CA PHE A 120 -6.46 1.20 -8.02
C PHE A 120 -6.77 -0.26 -7.69
N TRP A 121 -7.20 -0.57 -6.47
CA TRP A 121 -7.41 -1.95 -6.00
C TRP A 121 -8.87 -2.31 -5.73
N ALA A 122 -9.74 -1.38 -5.36
CA ALA A 122 -11.11 -1.70 -4.93
C ALA A 122 -12.16 -1.59 -6.06
N LYS A 123 -11.86 -0.79 -7.10
CA LYS A 123 -12.68 -0.66 -8.30
C LYS A 123 -12.43 -1.77 -9.33
#